data_AF-A0A938XYX3-F1
#
_entry.id   AF-A0A938XYX3-F1
#
_cell.length_a   1.000
_cell.length_b   1.000
_cell.length_c   1.000
_cell.angle_alpha   90.00
_cell.angle_beta   90.00
_cell.angle_gamma   90.00
#
_symmetry.space_group_name_H-M   'P 1'
#
loop_
_entity.id
_entity.type
_entity.pdbx_description
1 polymer ?
#
loop_
_entity_poly.entity_id
_entity_poly.type
_entity_poly.pdbx_seq_one_letter_code
_entity_poly.pdbx_strand_id
1 'polypeptide(L)'
;MTTIFRNGFFHTLNPAKPLVESVVVQDGKIVDLGSEDDMLLQWGRNDVKVINLEGKFVTPGLIDSHLHLSGLAMSFLSVDLSQATSKEELLLTVKKKAAQTAEGVWIQGRGWDENRFCDHLLPTIAELD
;
A
#
# COMPACT_ATOMS: atom_id res chain seq x y z
N MET A 1 -22.68 10.38 8.04
CA MET A 1 -23.27 9.41 7.08
C MET A 1 -23.16 8.00 7.65
N THR A 2 -24.25 7.25 7.65
CA THR A 2 -24.31 5.88 8.17
C THR A 2 -24.25 4.88 7.01
N THR A 3 -23.45 3.83 7.16
CA THR A 3 -23.31 2.73 6.21
C THR A 3 -23.44 1.39 6.93
N ILE A 4 -24.26 0.49 6.41
CA ILE A 4 -24.35 -0.91 6.86
C ILE A 4 -23.61 -1.77 5.84
N PHE A 5 -22.59 -2.49 6.28
CA PHE A 5 -21.93 -3.54 5.49
C PHE A 5 -22.51 -4.88 5.91
N ARG A 6 -23.09 -5.64 4.98
CA ARG A 6 -23.81 -6.89 5.26
C ARG A 6 -23.30 -8.06 4.43
N ASN A 7 -23.74 -9.28 4.76
CA ASN A 7 -23.37 -10.52 4.09
C ASN A 7 -21.84 -10.61 3.93
N GLY A 8 -21.10 -10.43 5.02
CA GLY A 8 -19.65 -10.60 5.07
C GLY A 8 -19.24 -11.48 6.24
N PHE A 9 -17.98 -11.93 6.25
CA PHE A 9 -17.40 -12.63 7.41
C PHE A 9 -16.41 -11.69 8.09
N PHE A 10 -16.87 -10.95 9.10
CA PHE A 10 -16.05 -9.96 9.79
C PHE A 10 -15.33 -10.57 10.98
N HIS A 11 -14.01 -10.68 10.90
CA HIS A 11 -13.19 -11.04 12.04
C HIS A 11 -12.95 -9.81 12.93
N THR A 12 -13.45 -9.83 14.16
CA THR A 12 -13.41 -8.65 15.05
C THR A 12 -12.17 -8.60 15.94
N LEU A 13 -11.41 -9.70 16.02
CA LEU A 13 -10.37 -9.94 17.03
C LEU A 13 -10.86 -9.86 18.50
N ASN A 14 -12.17 -9.78 18.73
CA ASN A 14 -12.76 -9.83 20.07
C ASN A 14 -13.12 -11.29 20.43
N PRO A 15 -12.53 -11.90 21.46
CA PRO A 15 -12.83 -13.29 21.84
C PRO A 15 -14.31 -13.55 22.16
N ALA A 16 -15.06 -12.56 22.63
CA ALA A 16 -16.48 -12.70 22.94
C ALA A 16 -17.38 -12.71 21.70
N LYS A 17 -16.91 -12.15 20.58
CA LYS A 17 -17.66 -12.05 19.32
C LYS A 17 -16.72 -12.10 18.12
N PRO A 18 -16.00 -13.22 17.91
CA PRO A 18 -14.83 -13.27 17.02
C PRO A 18 -15.18 -13.13 15.54
N LEU A 19 -16.39 -13.54 15.14
CA LEU A 19 -16.93 -13.44 13.80
C LEU A 19 -18.36 -12.87 13.83
N VAL A 20 -18.67 -11.98 12.90
CA VAL A 20 -20.01 -11.41 12.68
C VAL A 20 -20.32 -11.27 11.19
N GLU A 21 -21.60 -11.05 10.87
CA GLU A 21 -22.11 -11.02 9.50
C GLU A 21 -22.27 -9.61 8.93
N SER A 22 -22.40 -8.63 9.82
CA SER A 22 -22.70 -7.24 9.48
C SER A 22 -22.09 -6.25 10.46
N VAL A 23 -21.71 -5.08 9.95
CA VAL A 23 -21.10 -3.97 10.70
C VAL A 23 -21.75 -2.65 10.27
N VAL A 24 -22.06 -1.81 11.25
CA VAL A 24 -22.59 -0.45 11.04
C VAL A 24 -21.50 0.56 11.31
N VAL A 25 -21.25 1.41 10.32
CA VAL A 25 -20.27 2.49 10.38
C VAL A 25 -20.99 3.83 10.30
N GLN A 26 -20.73 4.71 11.26
CA GLN A 26 -21.19 6.09 11.26
C GLN A 26 -19.98 7.02 11.39
N ASP A 27 -19.81 7.92 10.43
CA ASP A 27 -18.75 8.94 10.43
C ASP A 27 -17.34 8.36 10.68
N GLY A 28 -17.05 7.25 10.01
CA GLY A 28 -15.76 6.54 10.08
C GLY A 28 -15.56 5.68 11.32
N LYS A 29 -16.56 5.54 12.19
CA LYS A 29 -16.50 4.70 13.40
C LYS A 29 -17.48 3.54 13.32
N ILE A 30 -17.07 2.37 13.79
CA ILE A 30 -17.97 1.25 14.00
C ILE A 30 -18.84 1.56 15.22
N VAL A 31 -20.16 1.60 15.03
CA VAL A 31 -21.14 1.91 16.09
C VAL A 31 -21.95 0.68 16.51
N ASP A 32 -22.03 -0.33 15.65
CA ASP A 32 -22.69 -1.60 15.95
C ASP A 32 -22.16 -2.72 15.02
N LEU A 33 -22.32 -3.97 15.44
CA LEU A 33 -21.90 -5.16 14.69
C LEU A 33 -22.65 -6.41 15.17
N GLY A 34 -22.99 -7.33 14.27
CA GLY A 34 -23.79 -8.50 14.63
C GLY A 34 -24.26 -9.34 13.44
N SER A 35 -25.44 -9.96 13.61
CA SER A 35 -26.13 -10.64 12.50
C SER A 35 -26.57 -9.61 11.46
N GLU A 36 -26.75 -10.03 10.22
CA GLU A 36 -27.29 -9.14 9.17
C GLU A 36 -28.67 -8.60 9.54
N ASP A 37 -29.54 -9.48 10.04
CA ASP A 37 -30.93 -9.16 10.38
C ASP A 37 -31.02 -8.12 11.50
N ASP A 38 -30.21 -8.25 12.56
CA ASP A 38 -30.21 -7.28 13.68
C ASP A 38 -29.79 -5.88 13.19
N MET A 39 -28.74 -5.80 12.36
CA MET A 39 -28.24 -4.53 11.87
C MET A 39 -29.24 -3.85 10.92
N LEU A 40 -29.90 -4.62 10.04
CA LEU A 40 -30.95 -4.10 9.18
C LEU A 40 -32.18 -3.65 9.97
N LEU A 41 -32.58 -4.42 10.99
CA LEU A 41 -33.74 -4.10 11.83
C LEU A 41 -33.55 -2.79 12.62
N GLN A 42 -32.36 -2.63 13.23
CA GLN A 42 -32.04 -1.50 14.10
C GLN A 42 -31.65 -0.25 13.30
N TRP A 43 -30.88 -0.40 12.22
CA TRP A 43 -30.24 0.72 11.53
C TRP A 43 -30.79 0.98 10.11
N GLY A 44 -31.58 0.08 9.53
CA GLY A 44 -32.04 0.16 8.14
C GLY A 44 -33.22 1.11 7.86
N ARG A 45 -33.72 1.85 8.86
CA ARG A 45 -34.95 2.67 8.75
C ARG A 45 -34.73 4.12 8.28
N ASN A 46 -33.47 4.56 8.16
CA ASN A 46 -33.09 5.91 7.71
C ASN A 46 -32.42 5.86 6.33
N ASP A 47 -32.11 7.01 5.73
CA ASP A 47 -31.30 7.14 4.50
C ASP A 47 -29.85 6.64 4.76
N VAL A 48 -29.71 5.32 4.78
CA VAL A 48 -28.51 4.58 5.15
C VAL A 48 -28.00 3.85 3.92
N LYS A 49 -26.71 4.01 3.65
CA LYS A 49 -26.06 3.27 2.57
C LYS A 49 -25.91 1.82 2.99
N VAL A 50 -26.39 0.88 2.18
CA VAL A 50 -26.19 -0.56 2.43
C VAL A 50 -25.22 -1.11 1.40
N ILE A 51 -24.20 -1.82 1.87
CA ILE A 51 -23.16 -2.44 1.04
C ILE A 51 -23.18 -3.95 1.29
N ASN A 52 -23.49 -4.71 0.24
CA ASN A 52 -23.41 -6.18 0.27
C ASN A 52 -21.96 -6.61 -0.01
N LEU A 53 -21.37 -7.39 0.89
CA LEU A 53 -20.01 -7.88 0.73
C LEU A 53 -19.92 -9.21 -0.04
N GLU A 54 -21.05 -9.85 -0.33
CA GLU A 54 -21.14 -11.09 -1.13
C GLU A 54 -20.35 -12.25 -0.52
N GLY A 55 -20.44 -12.41 0.80
CA GLY A 55 -19.74 -13.46 1.55
C GLY A 55 -18.23 -13.26 1.64
N LYS A 56 -17.70 -12.07 1.35
CA LYS A 56 -16.26 -11.78 1.48
C LYS A 56 -15.85 -11.66 2.95
N PHE A 57 -14.59 -12.00 3.22
CA PHE A 57 -13.98 -11.90 4.55
C PHE A 57 -13.47 -10.48 4.80
N VAL A 58 -13.64 -9.99 6.03
CA VAL A 58 -13.20 -8.66 6.46
C VAL A 58 -12.38 -8.80 7.72
N THR A 59 -11.21 -8.16 7.74
CA THR A 59 -10.35 -8.05 8.92
C THR A 59 -10.27 -6.59 9.38
N PRO A 60 -9.79 -6.33 10.59
CA PRO A 60 -9.28 -5.00 10.91
C PRO A 60 -8.16 -4.63 9.91
N GLY A 61 -8.01 -3.34 9.66
CA GLY A 61 -6.91 -2.84 8.84
C GLY A 61 -5.56 -3.26 9.43
N LEU A 62 -4.59 -3.55 8.58
CA LEU A 62 -3.23 -3.87 9.01
C LEU A 62 -2.60 -2.63 9.67
N ILE A 63 -1.91 -2.84 10.78
CA ILE A 63 -1.17 -1.80 11.49
C ILE A 63 0.31 -2.15 11.44
N ASP A 64 1.10 -1.28 10.79
CA ASP A 64 2.54 -1.32 10.89
C ASP A 64 2.98 -0.43 12.06
N SER A 65 3.55 -1.04 13.09
CA SER A 65 3.96 -0.36 14.32
C SER A 65 5.27 0.42 14.19
N HIS A 66 6.05 0.19 13.12
CA HIS A 66 7.33 0.85 12.94
C HIS A 66 7.71 0.90 11.45
N LEU A 67 7.61 2.10 10.85
CA LEU A 67 8.08 2.35 9.50
C LEU A 67 8.78 3.70 9.36
N HIS A 68 9.72 3.77 8.43
CA HIS A 68 10.29 5.02 7.94
C HIS A 68 9.56 5.46 6.67
N LEU A 69 8.39 6.09 6.82
CA LEU A 69 7.52 6.44 5.69
C LEU A 69 8.21 7.34 4.65
N SER A 70 9.03 8.30 5.09
CA SER A 70 9.81 9.15 4.19
C SER A 70 10.84 8.36 3.40
N GLY A 71 11.56 7.43 4.04
CA GLY A 71 12.52 6.53 3.38
C GLY A 71 11.84 5.61 2.36
N LEU A 72 10.64 5.12 2.68
CA LEU A 72 9.82 4.33 1.77
C LEU A 72 9.34 5.19 0.58
N ALA A 73 8.83 6.40 0.80
CA ALA A 73 8.45 7.29 -0.29
C ALA A 73 9.65 7.59 -1.21
N MET A 74 10.81 7.89 -0.63
CA MET A 74 12.04 8.11 -1.40
C MET A 74 12.46 6.88 -2.20
N SER A 75 12.19 5.67 -1.71
CA SER A 75 12.43 4.45 -2.50
C SER A 75 11.68 4.39 -3.82
N PHE A 76 10.42 4.82 -3.83
CA PHE A 76 9.57 4.80 -5.02
C PHE A 76 9.93 5.93 -6.01
N LEU A 77 10.51 7.01 -5.50
CA LEU A 77 10.93 8.16 -6.31
C LEU A 77 12.35 8.00 -6.87
N SER A 78 13.18 7.21 -6.20
CA SER A 78 14.56 6.94 -6.62
C SER A 78 14.59 6.02 -7.84
N VAL A 79 15.64 6.14 -8.64
CA VAL A 79 15.95 5.18 -9.70
C VAL A 79 16.27 3.85 -9.04
N ASP A 80 15.49 2.82 -9.38
CA ASP A 80 15.79 1.45 -8.97
C ASP A 80 16.87 0.88 -9.89
N LEU A 81 18.03 0.59 -9.32
CA LEU A 81 19.17 -0.01 -10.00
C LEU A 81 19.39 -1.47 -9.57
N SER A 82 18.45 -2.07 -8.80
CA SER A 82 18.61 -3.40 -8.24
C SER A 82 18.55 -4.53 -9.27
N GLN A 83 18.22 -4.22 -10.52
CA GLN A 83 18.19 -5.18 -11.62
C GLN A 83 19.35 -4.98 -12.60
N ALA A 84 20.21 -3.97 -12.41
CA ALA A 84 21.37 -3.78 -13.26
C ALA A 84 22.36 -4.94 -13.09
N THR A 85 22.82 -5.49 -14.21
CA THR A 85 23.78 -6.59 -14.29
C THR A 85 25.08 -6.21 -15.00
N SER A 86 25.26 -4.93 -15.30
CA SER A 86 26.50 -4.36 -15.84
C SER A 86 26.56 -2.86 -15.56
N LYS A 87 27.77 -2.28 -15.69
CA LYS A 87 27.96 -0.83 -15.63
C LYS A 87 27.14 -0.11 -16.70
N GLU A 88 27.09 -0.68 -17.91
CA GLU A 88 26.37 -0.09 -19.03
C GLU A 88 24.86 0.00 -18.75
N GLU A 89 24.25 -1.07 -18.23
CA GLU A 89 22.83 -1.08 -17.87
C GLU A 89 22.50 -0.04 -16.79
N LEU A 90 23.37 0.09 -15.79
CA LEU A 90 23.24 1.13 -14.75
C LEU A 90 23.27 2.52 -15.38
N LEU A 91 24.30 2.84 -16.17
CA LEU A 91 24.46 4.16 -16.80
C LEU A 91 23.31 4.48 -17.77
N LEU A 92 22.84 3.50 -18.55
CA LEU A 92 21.68 3.66 -19.42
C LEU A 92 20.40 3.97 -18.62
N THR A 93 20.22 3.32 -17.46
CA THR A 93 19.07 3.55 -16.58
C THR A 93 19.10 4.96 -15.98
N VAL A 94 20.27 5.39 -15.49
CA VAL A 94 20.48 6.77 -14.99
C VAL A 94 20.24 7.79 -16.11
N LYS A 95 20.78 7.55 -17.31
CA LYS A 95 20.60 8.44 -18.48
C LYS A 95 19.14 8.59 -18.90
N LYS A 96 18.36 7.50 -18.88
CA LYS A 96 16.91 7.54 -19.15
C LYS A 96 16.18 8.40 -18.12
N LYS A 97 16.54 8.30 -16.84
CA LYS A 97 15.97 9.17 -15.81
C LYS A 97 16.36 10.63 -16.02
N ALA A 98 17.62 10.90 -16.35
CA ALA A 98 18.12 12.25 -16.59
C ALA A 98 17.36 12.95 -17.73
N ALA A 99 17.09 12.23 -18.83
CA ALA A 99 16.32 12.77 -19.96
C ALA A 99 14.88 13.17 -19.62
N GLN A 100 14.33 12.70 -18.50
CA GLN A 100 12.97 12.99 -18.02
C GLN A 100 12.97 13.92 -16.80
N THR A 101 14.14 14.34 -16.32
CA THR A 101 14.29 15.13 -15.11
C THR A 101 14.64 16.56 -15.50
N ALA A 102 13.95 17.54 -14.91
CA ALA A 102 14.22 18.94 -15.18
C ALA A 102 15.62 19.34 -14.70
N GLU A 103 16.23 20.33 -15.37
CA GLU A 103 17.54 20.86 -15.00
C GLU A 103 17.53 21.36 -13.54
N GLY A 104 18.62 21.07 -12.82
CA GLY A 104 18.78 21.43 -11.39
C GLY A 104 18.06 20.51 -10.41
N VAL A 105 17.30 19.50 -10.88
CA VAL A 105 16.65 18.51 -10.01
C VAL A 105 17.56 17.31 -9.80
N TRP A 106 17.76 16.92 -8.54
CA TRP A 106 18.56 15.76 -8.18
C TRP A 106 17.95 14.45 -8.68
N ILE A 107 18.80 13.61 -9.27
CA ILE A 107 18.52 12.20 -9.53
C ILE A 107 19.14 11.39 -8.41
N GLN A 108 18.31 10.64 -7.69
CA GLN A 108 18.76 9.71 -6.67
C GLN A 108 18.52 8.29 -7.17
N GLY A 109 19.50 7.41 -7.02
CA GLY A 109 19.41 6.01 -7.42
C GLY A 109 19.98 5.09 -6.34
N ARG A 110 19.49 3.85 -6.27
CA ARG A 110 19.90 2.89 -5.24
C ARG A 110 19.75 1.45 -5.69
N GLY A 111 20.35 0.53 -4.93
CA GLY A 111 20.09 -0.91 -5.04
C GLY A 111 21.00 -1.67 -5.99
N TRP A 112 21.90 -1.00 -6.72
CA TRP A 112 22.93 -1.68 -7.51
C TRP A 112 23.88 -2.46 -6.60
N ASP A 113 24.41 -3.55 -7.12
CA ASP A 113 25.33 -4.47 -6.45
C ASP A 113 26.35 -4.94 -7.49
N GLU A 114 27.61 -4.53 -7.32
CA GLU A 114 28.71 -4.84 -8.23
C GLU A 114 28.99 -6.34 -8.37
N ASN A 115 28.61 -7.14 -7.37
CA ASN A 115 28.79 -8.60 -7.42
C ASN A 115 27.89 -9.25 -8.48
N ARG A 116 26.85 -8.54 -8.92
CA ARG A 116 25.94 -8.98 -9.98
C ARG A 116 26.40 -8.54 -11.37
N PHE A 117 27.45 -7.72 -11.45
CA PHE A 117 27.90 -7.15 -12.71
C PHE A 117 28.75 -8.16 -13.47
N CYS A 118 28.32 -8.52 -14.67
CA CYS A 118 29.02 -9.49 -15.52
C CYS A 118 30.38 -8.98 -16.05
N ASP A 119 30.56 -7.66 -16.07
CA ASP A 119 31.77 -6.98 -16.53
C ASP A 119 32.75 -6.63 -15.39
N HIS A 120 32.32 -6.75 -14.13
CA HIS A 120 33.07 -6.35 -12.94
C HIS A 120 33.58 -4.89 -12.97
N LEU A 121 32.91 -4.01 -13.72
CA LEU A 121 33.28 -2.61 -13.83
C LEU A 121 32.37 -1.73 -12.97
N LEU A 122 32.97 -0.79 -12.23
CA LEU A 122 32.23 0.18 -11.45
C LEU A 122 31.99 1.46 -12.27
N PRO A 123 30.82 2.11 -12.14
CA PRO A 123 30.61 3.44 -12.72
C PRO A 123 31.56 4.45 -12.09
N THR A 124 32.06 5.37 -12.91
CA THR A 124 32.93 6.48 -12.48
C THR A 124 32.17 7.80 -12.45
N ILE A 125 32.69 8.77 -11.70
CA ILE A 125 32.12 10.14 -11.67
C ILE A 125 32.08 10.74 -13.08
N ALA A 126 33.15 10.56 -13.86
CA ALA A 126 33.24 11.07 -15.24
C ALA A 126 32.22 10.44 -16.20
N GLU A 127 31.65 9.28 -15.88
CA GLU A 127 30.58 8.66 -16.66
C GLU A 127 29.17 9.11 -16.21
N LEU A 128 29.10 9.79 -15.06
CA LEU A 128 27.87 10.35 -14.47
C LEU A 128 27.74 11.87 -14.66
N ASP A 129 28.86 12.57 -14.92
CA ASP A 129 28.93 13.98 -15.31
C ASP A 129 28.47 14.21 -16.78
#